data_AF-A0A9E2LCA2-F1
#
_entry.id   AF-A0A9E2LCA2-F1
#
_cell.length_a   1.000
_cell.length_b   1.000
_cell.length_c   1.000
_cell.angle_alpha   90.00
_cell.angle_beta   90.00
_cell.angle_gamma   90.00
#
_symmetry.space_group_name_H-M   'P 1'
#
loop_
_entity.id
_entity.type
_entity.pdbx_description
1 polymer ?
#
loop_
_entity_poly.entity_id
_entity_poly.type
_entity_poly.pdbx_seq_one_letter_code
_entity_poly.pdbx_strand_id
1 'polypeptide(L)'
;EVAALAGSLEGLDGLVFTAGIGENSPRIRAETCARLAWLGVELDPAANRRGSGRLSPVGAPVTVRMIRTDEERVIARHTSRLLGLDR
;
A
#
# COMPACT_ATOMS: atom_id res chain seq x y z
N GLU A 1 8.98 -2.59 -11.90
CA GLU A 1 7.90 -1.65 -11.52
C GLU A 1 8.26 -0.74 -10.35
N VAL A 2 8.23 -1.17 -9.07
CA VAL A 2 8.43 -0.25 -7.93
C VAL A 2 9.71 0.59 -8.03
N ALA A 3 10.85 -0.03 -8.36
CA ALA A 3 12.12 0.68 -8.52
C ALA A 3 12.11 1.69 -9.68
N ALA A 4 11.44 1.36 -10.79
CA ALA A 4 11.32 2.25 -11.94
C ALA A 4 10.43 3.47 -11.59
N LEU A 5 9.31 3.23 -10.91
CA LEU A 5 8.43 4.29 -10.43
C LEU A 5 9.13 5.20 -9.41
N ALA A 6 9.86 4.62 -8.45
CA ALA A 6 10.64 5.38 -7.49
C ALA A 6 11.69 6.26 -8.20
N GLY A 7 12.35 5.74 -9.24
CA GLY A 7 13.25 6.53 -10.08
C GLY A 7 12.54 7.70 -10.78
N SER A 8 11.37 7.46 -11.38
CA SER A 8 10.58 8.51 -12.06
C SER A 8 9.99 9.55 -11.10
N LEU A 9 9.74 9.16 -9.84
CA LEU A 9 9.23 10.04 -8.79
C LEU A 9 10.34 10.70 -7.96
N GLU A 10 11.61 10.43 -8.30
CA GLU A 10 12.79 10.92 -7.59
C GLU A 10 12.85 10.52 -6.10
N GLY A 11 12.19 9.40 -5.74
CA GLY A 11 12.11 8.94 -4.37
C GLY A 11 10.93 8.01 -4.10
N LEU A 12 10.77 7.64 -2.82
CA LEU A 12 9.66 6.81 -2.35
C LEU A 12 9.34 7.13 -0.89
N ASP A 13 8.28 7.89 -0.63
CA ASP A 13 7.83 8.17 0.75
C ASP A 13 6.98 7.04 1.35
N GLY A 14 6.34 6.23 0.49
CA GLY A 14 5.44 5.19 0.93
C GLY A 14 5.14 4.11 -0.10
N LEU A 15 4.78 2.93 0.43
CA LEU A 15 4.39 1.75 -0.33
C LEU A 15 3.07 1.22 0.22
N VAL A 16 2.06 1.09 -0.65
CA VAL A 16 0.73 0.58 -0.26
C VAL A 16 0.49 -0.77 -0.90
N PHE A 17 0.17 -1.76 -0.07
CA PHE A 17 -0.41 -3.03 -0.50
C PHE A 17 -1.94 -2.95 -0.43
N THR A 18 -2.61 -3.42 -1.48
CA THR A 18 -4.07 -3.40 -1.61
C THR A 18 -4.51 -4.55 -2.52
N ALA A 19 -5.82 -4.77 -2.65
CA ALA A 19 -6.45 -5.84 -3.41
C ALA A 19 -6.02 -7.27 -2.99
N GLY A 20 -6.62 -8.29 -3.61
CA GLY A 20 -6.52 -9.71 -3.22
C GLY A 20 -5.17 -10.15 -2.64
N ILE A 21 -4.11 -10.22 -3.45
CA ILE A 21 -2.80 -10.72 -3.00
C ILE A 21 -2.13 -9.74 -2.01
N GLY A 22 -2.20 -8.44 -2.27
CA GLY A 22 -1.59 -7.42 -1.42
C GLY A 22 -2.18 -7.41 -0.01
N GLU A 23 -3.47 -7.65 0.12
CA GLU A 23 -4.19 -7.71 1.39
C GLU A 23 -4.00 -9.06 2.11
N ASN A 24 -4.09 -10.17 1.38
CA ASN A 24 -4.24 -11.49 1.99
C ASN A 24 -2.95 -12.31 2.08
N SER A 25 -1.83 -11.84 1.51
CA SER A 25 -0.57 -12.58 1.54
C SER A 25 0.55 -11.84 2.29
N PRO A 26 0.65 -12.03 3.63
CA PRO A 26 1.77 -11.51 4.42
C PRO A 26 3.14 -11.96 3.88
N ARG A 27 3.22 -13.17 3.32
CA ARG A 27 4.44 -13.70 2.71
C ARG A 27 4.88 -12.87 1.50
N ILE A 28 3.98 -12.59 0.58
CA ILE A 28 4.30 -11.78 -0.61
C ILE A 28 4.68 -10.36 -0.22
N ARG A 29 4.01 -9.77 0.78
CA ARG A 29 4.41 -8.46 1.33
C ARG A 29 5.84 -8.50 1.87
N ALA A 30 6.18 -9.52 2.65
CA ALA A 30 7.52 -9.69 3.22
C ALA A 30 8.60 -9.85 2.15
N GLU A 31 8.39 -10.74 1.17
CA GLU A 31 9.33 -10.97 0.08
C GLU A 31 9.52 -9.73 -0.80
N THR A 32 8.44 -8.95 -1.01
CA THR A 32 8.48 -7.69 -1.76
C THR A 32 9.27 -6.63 -0.99
N CYS A 33 8.96 -6.43 0.29
CA CYS A 33 9.68 -5.45 1.12
C CYS A 33 11.16 -5.78 1.25
N ALA A 34 11.51 -7.07 1.41
CA ALA A 34 12.91 -7.51 1.47
C ALA A 34 13.69 -7.15 0.18
N ARG A 35 13.07 -7.30 -0.99
CA ARG A 35 13.67 -6.91 -2.28
C ARG A 35 13.84 -5.39 -2.44
N LEU A 36 13.09 -4.60 -1.68
CA LEU A 36 13.11 -3.14 -1.72
C LEU A 36 13.88 -2.53 -0.54
N ALA A 37 14.54 -3.33 0.29
CA ALA A 37 15.25 -2.84 1.47
C ALA A 37 16.31 -1.79 1.13
N TRP A 38 16.94 -1.88 -0.05
CA TRP A 38 17.91 -0.89 -0.54
C TRP A 38 17.31 0.50 -0.82
N LEU A 39 15.98 0.60 -0.95
CA LEU A 39 15.23 1.87 -1.04
C LEU A 39 14.78 2.38 0.35
N GLY A 40 15.24 1.77 1.44
CA GLY A 40 14.82 2.13 2.80
C GLY A 40 13.46 1.56 3.22
N VAL A 41 12.97 0.54 2.51
CA VAL A 41 11.73 -0.15 2.87
C VAL A 41 11.99 -1.12 4.02
N GLU A 42 11.26 -0.92 5.12
CA GLU A 42 11.29 -1.77 6.30
C GLU A 42 9.89 -2.28 6.64
N LEU A 43 9.82 -3.48 7.21
CA LEU A 43 8.56 -4.16 7.52
C LEU A 43 8.60 -4.71 8.94
N ASP A 44 7.62 -4.35 9.76
CA ASP A 44 7.35 -4.97 11.05
C ASP A 44 6.66 -6.34 10.82
N PRO A 45 7.29 -7.47 11.20
CA PRO A 45 6.71 -8.79 10.97
C PRO A 45 5.38 -9.03 11.71
N ALA A 46 5.20 -8.45 12.90
CA ALA A 46 3.96 -8.57 13.67
C ALA A 46 2.83 -7.73 13.07
N ALA A 47 3.12 -6.51 12.63
CA ALA A 47 2.16 -5.67 11.90
C ALA A 47 1.78 -6.31 10.55
N ASN A 48 2.77 -6.84 9.83
CA ASN A 48 2.55 -7.56 8.59
C ASN A 48 1.64 -8.80 8.77
N ARG A 49 1.82 -9.57 9.86
CA ARG A 49 0.94 -10.71 10.18
C ARG A 49 -0.48 -10.28 10.50
N ARG A 50 -0.67 -9.17 11.25
CA ARG A 50 -2.00 -8.61 11.51
C ARG A 50 -2.70 -8.16 10.22
N GLY A 51 -1.93 -7.67 9.25
CA GLY A 51 -2.45 -7.31 7.93
C GLY A 51 -3.50 -6.23 8.01
N SER A 52 -3.21 -5.12 8.68
CA SER A 52 -4.06 -3.92 8.69
C SER A 52 -3.25 -2.67 9.06
N GLY A 53 -3.54 -1.55 8.39
CA GLY A 53 -2.94 -0.26 8.70
C GLY A 53 -1.47 -0.12 8.30
N ARG A 54 -0.65 0.47 9.17
CA ARG A 54 0.79 0.65 8.94
C ARG A 54 1.53 -0.66 9.21
N LEU A 55 2.35 -1.07 8.24
CA LEU A 55 3.15 -2.29 8.31
C LEU A 55 4.63 -2.03 8.56
N SER A 56 5.13 -0.82 8.32
CA SER A 56 6.50 -0.44 8.66
C SER A 56 6.62 0.01 10.12
N PRO A 57 7.83 -0.06 10.73
CA PRO A 57 8.10 0.59 12.00
C PRO A 57 7.79 2.09 11.99
N VAL A 58 7.55 2.66 13.16
CA VAL A 58 7.42 4.12 13.31
C VAL A 58 8.78 4.76 13.02
N GLY A 59 8.80 5.80 12.19
CA GLY A 59 10.03 6.49 11.79
C GLY A 59 10.82 5.83 10.65
N ALA A 60 10.35 4.72 10.09
CA ALA A 60 10.97 4.12 8.91
C ALA A 60 11.02 5.12 7.73
N PRO A 61 12.11 5.15 6.93
CA PRO A 61 12.25 6.08 5.81
C PRO A 61 11.09 6.00 4.81
N VAL A 62 10.62 4.77 4.52
CA VAL A 62 9.45 4.51 3.69
C VAL A 62 8.30 4.01 4.55
N THR A 63 7.14 4.67 4.48
CA THR A 63 5.94 4.21 5.18
C THR A 63 5.25 3.09 4.39
N VAL A 64 5.27 1.87 4.91
CA VAL A 64 4.54 0.74 4.32
C VAL A 64 3.15 0.62 4.94
N ARG A 65 2.11 0.47 4.12
CA ARG A 65 0.72 0.30 4.57
C ARG A 65 0.01 -0.83 3.84
N MET A 66 -1.00 -1.40 4.49
CA MET A 66 -2.06 -2.14 3.82
C MET A 66 -3.36 -1.33 3.91
N ILE A 67 -3.97 -1.07 2.75
CA ILE A 67 -5.26 -0.41 2.64
C ILE A 67 -6.19 -1.34 1.87
N ARG A 68 -7.33 -1.68 2.49
CA ARG A 68 -8.33 -2.51 1.83
C ARG A 68 -8.99 -1.73 0.70
N THR A 69 -9.15 -2.35 -0.45
CA THR A 69 -9.98 -1.80 -1.52
C THR A 69 -11.46 -1.94 -1.13
N ASP A 70 -12.24 -0.91 -1.44
CA ASP A 70 -13.71 -0.93 -1.40
C ASP A 70 -14.17 -0.47 -2.78
N GLU A 71 -14.28 -1.44 -3.69
CA GLU A 71 -14.55 -1.19 -5.11
C GLU A 71 -15.95 -0.63 -5.28
N GLU A 72 -16.92 -1.14 -4.53
CA GLU A 72 -18.31 -0.73 -4.52
C GLU A 72 -18.45 0.74 -4.13
N ARG A 73 -17.73 1.19 -3.09
CA ARG A 73 -17.74 2.59 -2.69
C ARG A 73 -17.08 3.50 -3.72
N VAL A 74 -16.02 3.03 -4.39
CA VAL A 74 -15.39 3.79 -5.48
C VAL A 74 -16.39 3.97 -6.63
N ILE A 75 -17.04 2.88 -7.07
CA ILE A 75 -18.06 2.91 -8.12
C ILE A 75 -19.23 3.82 -7.73
N ALA A 76 -19.79 3.65 -6.53
CA ALA A 76 -20.91 4.45 -6.04
C ALA A 76 -20.58 5.95 -6.04
N ARG A 77 -19.38 6.32 -5.58
CA ARG A 77 -18.92 7.72 -5.59
C ARG A 77 -18.75 8.27 -7.00
N HIS A 78 -18.19 7.49 -7.94
CA HIS A 78 -18.06 7.94 -9.32
C HIS A 78 -19.43 8.11 -10.01
N THR A 79 -20.35 7.17 -9.79
CA THR A 79 -21.72 7.25 -10.32
C THR A 79 -22.48 8.43 -9.71
N SER A 80 -22.40 8.63 -8.40
CA SER A 80 -23.01 9.77 -7.69
C SER A 80 -22.49 11.10 -8.25
N ARG A 81 -21.18 11.22 -8.47
CA ARG A 81 -20.57 12.40 -9.09
C ARG A 81 -21.09 12.67 -10.48
N LEU A 82 -21.18 11.63 -11.32
CA LEU A 82 -21.64 11.74 -12.69
C LEU A 82 -23.10 12.21 -12.75
N LEU A 83 -23.92 11.77 -11.79
CA LEU A 83 -25.34 12.13 -11.69
C LEU A 83 -25.58 13.46 -10.94
N GLY A 84 -24.54 14.13 -10.43
CA GLY A 84 -24.67 15.36 -9.64
C GLY A 84 -25.32 15.15 -8.27
N LEU A 85 -25.23 13.94 -7.72
CA LEU A 85 -25.79 13.56 -6.41
C LEU A 85 -24.80 13.79 -5.25
N ASP A 86 -23.55 14.13 -5.58
CA ASP A 86 -22.52 14.56 -4.62
C ASP A 86 -22.91 15.95 -4.05
N ARG A 87 -23.77 15.99 -3.03
CA ARG A 87 -23.98 17.18 -2.18
C ARG A 87 -23.00 17.19 -1.01
#